data_AF-A0A942IDH1-F1
#
_entry.id   AF-A0A942IDH1-F1
#
_cell.length_a   1.000
_cell.length_b   1.000
_cell.length_c   1.000
_cell.angle_alpha   90.00
_cell.angle_beta   90.00
_cell.angle_gamma   90.00
#
_symmetry.space_group_name_H-M   'P 1'
#
loop_
_entity.id
_entity.type
_entity.pdbx_description
1 polymer ?
#
loop_
_entity_poly.entity_id
_entity_poly.type
_entity_poly.pdbx_seq_one_letter_code
_entity_poly.pdbx_strand_id
1 'polypeptide(L)'
;MNSRFFSSVAGVLSLVAGTLSAGDYMYPVPIQYSSMEIPFFYNVASFISPYERIVQLADESRWKIAESDVRDVLSWRQGDFVVLSPNNQWFSDYPYCLTNQSNRSTVRVNPLSGPLYDSPYTHHISGLDHNTPSKKIVYLDATSCWVISEEDYSIINNWEVNDTIIIGVNDSWFTRYDTILIDVETNTCVKARRM
;
A
#
# COMPACT_ATOMS: atom_id res chain seq x y z
N MET A 1 33.05 25.41 -0.29
CA MET A 1 32.61 26.23 -1.44
C MET A 1 32.38 25.30 -2.63
N ASN A 2 31.35 25.60 -3.44
CA ASN A 2 30.80 24.87 -4.60
C ASN A 2 29.86 23.71 -4.21
N SER A 3 28.53 23.85 -4.07
CA SER A 3 27.45 24.45 -4.89
C SER A 3 27.02 23.65 -6.14
N ARG A 4 25.92 22.90 -5.95
CA ARG A 4 24.75 22.65 -6.83
C ARG A 4 24.95 22.14 -8.26
N PHE A 5 24.22 21.07 -8.61
CA PHE A 5 23.19 21.10 -9.66
C PHE A 5 22.09 20.07 -9.33
N PHE A 6 20.86 20.56 -9.10
CA PHE A 6 19.64 19.75 -9.12
C PHE A 6 19.06 19.85 -10.54
N SER A 7 18.78 18.71 -11.17
CA SER A 7 17.99 18.64 -12.39
C SER A 7 16.51 18.52 -12.01
N SER A 8 15.76 19.58 -12.30
CA SER A 8 14.30 19.58 -12.29
C SER A 8 13.84 19.20 -13.69
N VAL A 9 13.08 18.12 -13.83
CA VAL A 9 12.41 17.77 -15.09
C VAL A 9 10.92 17.93 -14.88
N ALA A 10 10.38 19.02 -15.43
CA ALA A 10 8.95 19.26 -15.53
C ALA A 10 8.35 18.32 -16.58
N GLY A 11 7.41 17.47 -16.15
CA GLY A 11 6.58 16.68 -17.07
C GLY A 11 5.59 17.60 -17.81
N VAL A 12 5.56 17.49 -19.13
CA VAL A 12 4.63 18.24 -19.99
C VAL A 12 3.26 17.57 -19.96
N LEU A 13 2.25 18.26 -19.43
CA LEU A 13 0.84 17.92 -19.61
C LEU A 13 0.43 18.25 -21.05
N SER A 14 0.00 17.25 -21.82
CA SER A 14 -0.62 17.47 -23.13
C SER A 14 -2.13 17.41 -22.97
N LEU A 15 -2.81 18.56 -23.09
CA LEU A 15 -4.27 18.65 -23.15
C LEU A 15 -4.72 18.33 -24.58
N VAL A 16 -5.33 17.16 -24.78
CA VAL A 16 -6.07 16.87 -26.01
C VAL A 16 -7.43 17.57 -25.90
N ALA A 17 -7.58 18.71 -26.57
CA ALA A 17 -8.86 19.40 -26.69
C ALA A 17 -9.72 18.68 -27.74
N GLY A 18 -10.63 17.82 -27.29
CA GLY A 18 -11.73 17.29 -28.10
C GLY A 18 -12.90 18.28 -28.11
N THR A 19 -13.46 18.56 -29.29
CA THR A 19 -14.66 19.37 -29.46
C THR A 19 -15.89 18.64 -28.90
N LEU A 20 -16.59 19.28 -27.95
CA LEU A 20 -17.75 18.71 -27.26
C LEU A 20 -19.02 18.78 -28.13
N SER A 21 -19.70 17.64 -28.26
CA SER A 21 -21.10 17.54 -28.68
C SER A 21 -21.97 17.41 -27.43
N ALA A 22 -23.08 18.16 -27.38
CA ALA A 22 -23.99 18.16 -26.24
C ALA A 22 -24.82 16.87 -26.20
N GLY A 23 -24.47 15.94 -25.32
CA GLY A 23 -25.27 14.72 -25.12
C GLY A 23 -24.62 13.61 -24.29
N ASP A 24 -23.32 13.64 -24.07
CA ASP A 24 -22.64 12.51 -23.44
C ASP A 24 -22.56 12.66 -21.91
N TYR A 25 -23.20 11.72 -21.22
CA TYR A 25 -23.00 11.47 -19.80
C TYR A 25 -21.49 11.25 -19.57
N MET A 26 -20.84 12.17 -18.86
CA MET A 26 -19.43 12.06 -18.51
C MET A 26 -19.21 10.86 -17.60
N TYR A 27 -18.84 9.72 -18.18
CA TYR A 27 -18.07 8.74 -17.44
C TYR A 27 -16.73 9.39 -17.06
N PRO A 28 -16.27 9.27 -15.81
CA PRO A 28 -14.94 9.76 -15.46
C PRO A 28 -13.93 9.10 -16.40
N VAL A 29 -13.16 9.92 -17.11
CA VAL A 29 -12.11 9.46 -18.02
C VAL A 29 -11.13 8.63 -17.20
N PRO A 30 -10.88 7.36 -17.55
CA PRO A 30 -9.86 6.56 -16.88
C PRO A 30 -8.53 7.30 -16.97
N ILE A 31 -7.91 7.58 -15.82
CA ILE A 31 -6.57 8.17 -15.78
C ILE A 31 -5.63 7.12 -16.38
N GLN A 32 -5.25 7.30 -17.64
CA GLN A 32 -4.22 6.50 -18.27
C GLN A 32 -2.87 6.97 -17.71
N TYR A 33 -2.36 6.24 -16.72
CA TYR A 33 -0.99 6.41 -16.28
C TYR A 33 -0.07 6.01 -17.46
N SER A 34 0.74 6.96 -17.94
CA SER A 34 1.92 6.69 -18.77
C SER A 34 2.72 5.56 -18.13
N SER A 35 3.37 4.71 -18.95
CA SER A 35 3.98 3.40 -18.64
C SER A 35 5.11 3.37 -17.59
N MET A 36 5.08 4.26 -16.61
CA MET A 36 5.80 4.15 -15.36
C MET A 36 5.18 2.99 -14.59
N GLU A 37 5.93 1.90 -14.42
CA GLU A 37 5.56 0.81 -13.54
C GLU A 37 5.36 1.40 -12.14
N ILE A 38 4.10 1.58 -11.72
CA ILE A 38 3.77 1.95 -10.35
C ILE A 38 4.25 0.79 -9.48
N PRO A 39 5.18 1.01 -8.53
CA PRO A 39 5.65 -0.08 -7.70
C PRO A 39 4.48 -0.71 -6.93
N PHE A 40 4.48 -2.03 -6.83
CA PHE A 40 3.36 -2.84 -6.32
C PHE A 40 2.93 -2.54 -4.87
N PHE A 41 3.73 -1.78 -4.12
CA PHE A 41 3.46 -1.36 -2.74
C PHE A 41 2.83 0.04 -2.63
N TYR A 42 2.67 0.75 -3.76
CA TYR A 42 1.92 2.00 -3.78
C TYR A 42 0.43 1.71 -3.84
N ASN A 43 -0.27 2.35 -2.91
CA ASN A 43 -1.72 2.40 -2.89
C ASN A 43 -2.19 3.79 -3.28
N VAL A 44 -3.45 3.92 -3.66
CA VAL A 44 -4.07 5.21 -3.98
C VAL A 44 -5.17 5.49 -2.97
N ALA A 45 -5.16 6.67 -2.36
CA ALA A 45 -6.24 7.09 -1.47
C ALA A 45 -7.50 7.37 -2.30
N SER A 46 -8.51 6.52 -2.19
CA SER A 46 -9.78 6.63 -2.93
C SER A 46 -10.81 7.49 -2.19
N PHE A 47 -10.76 7.52 -0.86
CA PHE A 47 -11.60 8.37 -0.03
C PHE A 47 -10.90 8.75 1.28
N ILE A 48 -11.14 9.98 1.75
CA ILE A 48 -10.51 10.53 2.95
C ILE A 48 -11.56 11.30 3.74
N SER A 49 -11.79 10.90 5.00
CA SER A 49 -12.67 11.57 5.94
C SER A 49 -11.92 11.87 7.23
N PRO A 50 -11.34 13.08 7.38
CA PRO A 50 -10.65 13.47 8.61
C PRO A 50 -11.59 13.49 9.84
N TYR A 51 -12.87 13.80 9.62
CA TYR A 51 -13.88 13.83 10.68
C TYR A 51 -14.20 12.42 11.21
N GLU A 52 -14.42 11.46 10.30
CA GLU A 52 -14.63 10.06 10.69
C GLU A 52 -13.33 9.35 11.04
N ARG A 53 -12.19 9.98 10.74
CA ARG A 53 -10.83 9.44 10.87
C ARG A 53 -10.64 8.19 10.01
N ILE A 54 -11.07 8.25 8.76
CA ILE A 54 -11.02 7.13 7.83
C ILE A 54 -10.25 7.53 6.58
N VAL A 55 -9.33 6.67 6.16
CA VAL A 55 -8.78 6.64 4.81
C VAL A 55 -9.21 5.33 4.17
N GLN A 56 -9.71 5.42 2.94
CA GLN A 56 -9.99 4.27 2.10
C GLN A 56 -9.00 4.26 0.94
N LEU A 57 -8.51 3.07 0.59
CA LEU A 57 -7.60 2.86 -0.53
C LEU A 57 -8.37 2.39 -1.77
N ALA A 58 -7.73 2.39 -2.93
CA ALA A 58 -8.35 1.99 -4.21
C ALA A 58 -8.71 0.49 -4.28
N ASP A 59 -8.16 -0.31 -3.39
CA ASP A 59 -8.55 -1.71 -3.17
C ASP A 59 -9.81 -1.84 -2.28
N GLU A 60 -10.44 -0.71 -1.89
CA GLU A 60 -11.57 -0.59 -0.97
C GLU A 60 -11.27 -0.93 0.50
N SER A 61 -10.01 -1.20 0.86
CA SER A 61 -9.61 -1.36 2.26
C SER A 61 -9.77 -0.04 3.03
N ARG A 62 -10.25 -0.12 4.27
CA ARG A 62 -10.51 1.05 5.12
C ARG A 62 -9.65 1.01 6.37
N TRP A 63 -9.13 2.18 6.71
CA TRP A 63 -8.14 2.36 7.77
C TRP A 63 -8.57 3.48 8.71
N LYS A 64 -8.60 3.20 10.01
CA LYS A 64 -8.91 4.16 11.05
C LYS A 64 -7.66 4.90 11.50
N ILE A 65 -7.66 6.22 11.35
CA ILE A 65 -6.57 7.10 11.73
C ILE A 65 -6.55 7.32 13.25
N ALA A 66 -5.35 7.33 13.83
CA ALA A 66 -5.13 7.74 15.21
C ALA A 66 -5.62 9.18 15.43
N GLU A 67 -6.31 9.42 16.55
CA GLU A 67 -6.91 10.73 16.85
C GLU A 67 -5.89 11.88 16.84
N SER A 68 -4.67 11.62 17.32
CA SER A 68 -3.59 12.59 17.34
C SER A 68 -3.05 12.96 15.96
N ASP A 69 -3.29 12.13 14.94
CA ASP A 69 -2.68 12.25 13.60
C ASP A 69 -3.67 12.85 12.59
N VAL A 70 -4.90 13.15 13.03
CA VAL A 70 -5.98 13.71 12.16
C VAL A 70 -5.57 14.99 11.46
N ARG A 71 -4.75 15.83 12.10
CA ARG A 71 -4.28 17.09 11.52
C ARG A 71 -3.39 16.88 10.29
N ASP A 72 -2.62 15.80 10.26
CA ASP A 72 -1.70 15.51 9.17
C ASP A 72 -2.46 15.11 7.89
N VAL A 73 -3.61 14.42 8.06
CA VAL A 73 -4.49 14.00 6.96
C VAL A 73 -5.24 15.15 6.29
N LEU A 74 -5.38 16.32 6.95
CA LEU A 74 -6.11 17.47 6.37
C LEU A 74 -5.49 17.98 5.06
N SER A 75 -4.22 17.68 4.82
CA SER A 75 -3.51 18.07 3.60
C SER A 75 -3.55 17.01 2.49
N TRP A 76 -4.08 15.82 2.78
CA TRP A 76 -4.17 14.72 1.83
C TRP A 76 -5.31 14.94 0.85
N ARG A 77 -5.18 14.38 -0.35
CA ARG A 77 -6.16 14.47 -1.42
C ARG A 77 -6.52 13.09 -1.94
N GLN A 78 -7.74 12.94 -2.42
CA GLN A 78 -8.12 11.77 -3.20
C GLN A 78 -7.20 11.67 -4.44
N GLY A 79 -6.74 10.46 -4.73
CA GLY A 79 -5.77 10.20 -5.78
C GLY A 79 -4.31 10.32 -5.34
N ASP A 80 -4.03 10.77 -4.10
CA ASP A 80 -2.66 10.75 -3.58
C ASP A 80 -2.16 9.30 -3.46
N PHE A 81 -0.90 9.12 -3.83
CA PHE A 81 -0.18 7.89 -3.58
C PHE A 81 0.17 7.77 -2.09
N VAL A 82 -0.13 6.62 -1.52
CA VAL A 82 0.17 6.31 -0.12
C VAL A 82 0.90 4.98 -0.03
N VAL A 83 1.76 4.87 0.97
CA VAL A 83 2.51 3.64 1.28
C VAL A 83 2.16 3.20 2.68
N LEU A 84 1.86 1.92 2.83
CA LEU A 84 1.61 1.28 4.11
C LEU A 84 2.91 0.70 4.66
N SER A 85 3.18 0.87 5.95
CA SER A 85 4.37 0.33 6.61
C SER A 85 4.05 -0.08 8.06
N PRO A 86 4.91 -0.90 8.70
CA PRO A 86 4.77 -1.17 10.13
C PRO A 86 4.96 0.10 10.95
N ASN A 87 4.20 0.24 12.04
CA ASN A 87 4.47 1.25 13.04
C ASN A 87 5.50 0.73 14.04
N ASN A 88 6.71 1.31 14.03
CA ASN A 88 7.79 0.94 14.94
C ASN A 88 7.79 1.72 16.27
N GLN A 89 6.77 2.55 16.53
CA GLN A 89 6.67 3.29 17.79
C GLN A 89 6.36 2.36 18.96
N TRP A 90 7.17 2.45 20.01
CA TRP A 90 6.90 1.74 21.26
C TRP A 90 5.61 2.24 21.91
N PHE A 91 4.84 1.30 22.47
CA PHE A 91 3.58 1.55 23.18
C PHE A 91 2.46 2.16 22.33
N SER A 92 2.47 1.92 21.02
CA SER A 92 1.36 2.34 20.14
C SER A 92 0.35 1.22 19.95
N ASP A 93 -0.94 1.54 20.08
CA ASP A 93 -2.07 0.64 19.77
C ASP A 93 -2.44 0.64 18.26
N TYR A 94 -1.55 1.16 17.41
CA TYR A 94 -1.75 1.26 15.96
C TYR A 94 -0.59 0.51 15.29
N PRO A 95 -0.81 -0.67 14.71
CA PRO A 95 0.26 -1.53 14.21
C PRO A 95 0.86 -1.04 12.88
N TYR A 96 0.17 -0.16 12.16
CA TYR A 96 0.59 0.30 10.83
C TYR A 96 0.60 1.82 10.71
N CYS A 97 1.29 2.28 9.67
CA CYS A 97 1.38 3.68 9.26
C CYS A 97 1.02 3.80 7.78
N LEU A 98 0.24 4.82 7.42
CA LEU A 98 0.10 5.27 6.04
C LEU A 98 0.91 6.54 5.83
N THR A 99 1.77 6.55 4.80
CA THR A 99 2.60 7.69 4.44
C THR A 99 2.20 8.21 3.07
N ASN A 100 1.70 9.45 3.03
CA ASN A 100 1.37 10.14 1.79
C ASN A 100 2.63 10.60 1.08
N GLN A 101 2.74 10.25 -0.19
CA GLN A 101 3.97 10.41 -0.97
C GLN A 101 4.09 11.81 -1.57
N SER A 102 2.97 12.55 -1.69
CA SER A 102 2.93 13.94 -2.15
C SER A 102 3.50 14.90 -1.12
N ASN A 103 3.18 14.71 0.17
CA ASN A 103 3.54 15.65 1.24
C ASN A 103 4.45 15.05 2.34
N ARG A 104 4.76 13.74 2.26
CA ARG A 104 5.58 12.99 3.23
C ARG A 104 5.03 12.94 4.65
N SER A 105 3.76 13.31 4.85
CA SER A 105 3.12 13.15 6.16
C SER A 105 2.72 11.69 6.38
N THR A 106 2.86 11.24 7.61
CA THR A 106 2.63 9.85 8.04
C THR A 106 1.60 9.84 9.15
N VAL A 107 0.63 8.93 9.06
CA VAL A 107 -0.39 8.76 10.10
C VAL A 107 -0.49 7.31 10.52
N ARG A 108 -0.68 7.09 11.81
CA ARG A 108 -0.87 5.76 12.38
C ARG A 108 -2.29 5.29 12.16
N VAL A 109 -2.44 4.02 11.81
CA VAL A 109 -3.72 3.44 11.42
C VAL A 109 -3.96 2.05 11.99
N ASN A 110 -5.25 1.76 12.17
CA ASN A 110 -5.78 0.42 12.45
C ASN A 110 -6.63 -0.03 11.26
N PRO A 111 -6.57 -1.30 10.84
CA PRO A 111 -7.48 -1.80 9.82
C PRO A 111 -8.92 -1.77 10.35
N LEU A 112 -9.86 -1.31 9.51
CA LEU A 112 -11.31 -1.37 9.76
C LEU A 112 -11.97 -2.48 8.94
N SER A 113 -11.58 -2.56 7.67
CA SER A 113 -12.00 -3.60 6.74
C SER A 113 -10.89 -3.84 5.72
N GLY A 114 -10.75 -5.10 5.30
CA GLY A 114 -9.85 -5.48 4.23
C GLY A 114 -10.29 -4.98 2.86
N PRO A 115 -9.48 -5.27 1.83
CA PRO A 115 -9.80 -5.00 0.44
C PRO A 115 -11.08 -5.70 -0.01
N LEU A 116 -11.67 -5.22 -1.11
CA LEU A 116 -12.74 -5.93 -1.80
C LEU A 116 -12.19 -7.19 -2.46
N TYR A 117 -12.66 -8.36 -2.05
CA TYR A 117 -12.12 -9.68 -2.44
C TYR A 117 -11.85 -9.86 -3.95
N ASP A 118 -12.79 -9.45 -4.81
CA ASP A 118 -12.71 -9.59 -6.28
C ASP A 118 -12.10 -8.36 -6.99
N SER A 119 -11.43 -7.47 -6.25
CA SER A 119 -10.78 -6.30 -6.84
C SER A 119 -9.50 -6.68 -7.58
N PRO A 120 -9.20 -6.05 -8.73
CA PRO A 120 -7.93 -6.25 -9.43
C PRO A 120 -6.71 -5.76 -8.64
N TYR A 121 -6.92 -5.08 -7.50
CA TYR A 121 -5.87 -4.59 -6.60
C TYR A 121 -5.70 -5.46 -5.34
N THR A 122 -6.44 -6.57 -5.26
CA THR A 122 -6.39 -7.48 -4.11
C THR A 122 -5.57 -8.71 -4.47
N HIS A 123 -4.65 -9.05 -3.57
CA HIS A 123 -3.76 -10.20 -3.73
C HIS A 123 -4.22 -11.33 -2.83
N HIS A 124 -4.14 -12.56 -3.32
CA HIS A 124 -4.51 -13.75 -2.57
C HIS A 124 -3.34 -14.71 -2.47
N ILE A 125 -3.20 -15.39 -1.33
CA ILE A 125 -2.24 -16.48 -1.20
C ILE A 125 -2.68 -17.63 -2.11
N SER A 126 -1.93 -17.87 -3.19
CA SER A 126 -2.15 -19.02 -4.09
C SER A 126 -1.41 -20.27 -3.63
N GLY A 127 -0.44 -20.13 -2.72
CA GLY A 127 0.31 -21.26 -2.18
C GLY A 127 1.34 -20.85 -1.12
N LEU A 128 1.69 -21.80 -0.27
CA LEU A 128 2.67 -21.64 0.81
C LEU A 128 3.65 -22.82 0.79
N ASP A 129 4.96 -22.55 0.79
CA ASP A 129 5.97 -23.57 1.05
C ASP A 129 6.35 -23.56 2.53
N HIS A 130 5.68 -24.40 3.32
CA HIS A 130 6.06 -24.66 4.71
C HIS A 130 7.09 -25.78 4.85
N ASN A 131 7.37 -26.56 3.80
CA ASN A 131 8.16 -27.79 3.89
C ASN A 131 9.66 -27.52 3.99
N THR A 132 10.11 -26.35 3.57
CA THR A 132 11.51 -25.95 3.68
C THR A 132 11.77 -25.25 5.03
N PRO A 133 12.51 -25.86 5.98
CA PRO A 133 12.68 -25.30 7.34
C PRO A 133 13.47 -23.99 7.37
N SER A 134 14.37 -23.81 6.41
CA SER A 134 15.26 -22.65 6.30
C SER A 134 14.75 -21.56 5.36
N LYS A 135 13.59 -21.76 4.73
CA LYS A 135 13.04 -20.83 3.74
C LYS A 135 11.52 -20.98 3.63
N LYS A 136 10.76 -20.02 4.12
CA LYS A 136 9.32 -19.94 3.84
C LYS A 136 9.08 -19.08 2.61
N ILE A 137 8.26 -19.59 1.70
CA ILE A 137 7.87 -18.91 0.46
C ILE A 137 6.36 -18.75 0.41
N VAL A 138 5.90 -17.55 0.07
CA VAL A 138 4.50 -17.23 -0.20
C VAL A 138 4.35 -16.93 -1.69
N TYR A 139 3.35 -17.54 -2.30
CA TYR A 139 2.96 -17.26 -3.68
C TYR A 139 1.69 -16.41 -3.68
N LEU A 140 1.70 -15.27 -4.38
CA LEU A 140 0.51 -14.43 -4.55
C LEU A 140 0.02 -14.49 -5.99
N ASP A 141 -1.28 -14.70 -6.16
CA ASP A 141 -2.02 -14.75 -7.43
C ASP A 141 -1.40 -15.66 -8.50
N ALA A 142 -0.64 -16.68 -8.10
CA ALA A 142 0.19 -17.53 -8.95
C ALA A 142 1.23 -16.81 -9.83
N THR A 143 1.45 -15.50 -9.64
CA THR A 143 2.33 -14.67 -10.49
C THR A 143 3.56 -14.15 -9.76
N SER A 144 3.51 -14.03 -8.43
CA SER A 144 4.62 -13.52 -7.64
C SER A 144 4.98 -14.45 -6.50
N CYS A 145 6.26 -14.44 -6.15
CA CYS A 145 6.87 -15.33 -5.16
C CYS A 145 7.67 -14.48 -4.18
N TRP A 146 7.49 -14.73 -2.89
CA TRP A 146 8.00 -13.90 -1.81
C TRP A 146 8.72 -14.75 -0.79
N VAL A 147 9.97 -14.40 -0.49
CA VAL A 147 10.74 -15.03 0.58
C VAL A 147 10.47 -14.29 1.87
N ILE A 148 10.03 -15.02 2.90
CA ILE A 148 9.70 -14.46 4.21
C ILE A 148 10.95 -14.40 5.10
N SER A 149 11.01 -13.39 5.97
CA SER A 149 12.03 -13.29 7.01
C SER A 149 11.93 -14.44 8.00
N GLU A 150 13.08 -14.99 8.39
CA GLU A 150 13.18 -16.07 9.39
C GLU A 150 12.57 -15.67 10.73
N GLU A 151 12.63 -14.38 11.08
CA GLU A 151 12.03 -13.82 12.30
C GLU A 151 10.50 -13.96 12.33
N ASP A 152 9.85 -14.05 11.16
CA ASP A 152 8.40 -14.04 11.02
C ASP A 152 7.83 -15.45 10.70
N TYR A 153 8.66 -16.51 10.80
CA TYR A 153 8.24 -17.88 10.49
C TYR A 153 7.17 -18.43 11.42
N SER A 154 7.09 -17.95 12.66
CA SER A 154 6.01 -18.32 13.57
C SER A 154 4.68 -17.69 13.17
N ILE A 155 4.71 -16.49 12.58
CA ILE A 155 3.54 -15.73 12.16
C ILE A 155 2.91 -16.38 10.93
N ILE A 156 3.73 -16.66 9.90
CA ILE A 156 3.27 -17.21 8.62
C ILE A 156 2.63 -18.60 8.75
N ASN A 157 2.88 -19.34 9.84
CA ASN A 157 2.28 -20.67 10.04
C ASN A 157 0.77 -20.63 10.31
N ASN A 158 0.21 -19.44 10.60
CA ASN A 158 -1.23 -19.26 10.78
C ASN A 158 -1.93 -18.76 9.51
N TRP A 159 -1.20 -18.51 8.43
CA TRP A 159 -1.76 -18.04 7.16
C TRP A 159 -2.22 -19.24 6.34
N GLU A 160 -3.30 -19.06 5.59
CA GLU A 160 -3.95 -20.07 4.77
C GLU A 160 -4.00 -19.67 3.29
N VAL A 161 -4.17 -20.67 2.42
CA VAL A 161 -4.41 -20.42 1.00
C VAL A 161 -5.75 -19.71 0.84
N ASN A 162 -5.79 -18.69 -0.02
CA ASN A 162 -6.87 -17.73 -0.24
C ASN A 162 -7.00 -16.61 0.79
N ASP A 163 -6.10 -16.50 1.77
CA ASP A 163 -6.03 -15.30 2.61
C ASP A 163 -5.70 -14.07 1.77
N THR A 164 -6.29 -12.94 2.17
CA THR A 164 -6.19 -11.66 1.48
C THR A 164 -4.95 -10.92 1.96
N ILE A 165 -4.08 -10.57 1.02
CA ILE A 165 -2.80 -9.92 1.29
C ILE A 165 -2.78 -8.47 0.82
N ILE A 166 -2.39 -7.57 1.71
CA ILE A 166 -2.00 -6.20 1.38
C ILE A 166 -0.48 -6.09 1.41
N ILE A 167 0.08 -5.45 0.39
CA ILE A 167 1.53 -5.25 0.26
C ILE A 167 1.90 -3.84 0.73
N GLY A 168 2.91 -3.76 1.61
CA GLY A 168 3.46 -2.51 2.12
C GLY A 168 4.98 -2.47 2.05
N VAL A 169 5.58 -1.38 2.53
CA VAL A 169 7.03 -1.18 2.58
C VAL A 169 7.56 -1.44 3.98
N ASN A 170 8.69 -2.13 4.05
CA ASN A 170 9.45 -2.26 5.28
C ASN A 170 10.54 -1.18 5.34
N ASP A 171 10.31 -0.13 6.12
CA ASP A 171 11.23 1.01 6.28
C ASP A 171 12.38 0.73 7.28
N SER A 172 12.93 -0.48 7.26
CA SER A 172 14.04 -0.86 8.14
C SER A 172 15.37 -0.69 7.41
N TRP A 173 16.27 0.17 7.92
CA TRP A 173 17.54 0.50 7.26
C TRP A 173 18.53 -0.66 7.06
N PHE A 174 18.36 -1.80 7.77
CA PHE A 174 19.34 -2.89 7.81
C PHE A 174 18.79 -4.26 7.40
N THR A 175 17.73 -4.31 6.61
CA THR A 175 17.12 -5.57 6.18
C THR A 175 17.24 -5.80 4.68
N ARG A 176 17.33 -7.07 4.29
CA ARG A 176 17.19 -7.53 2.90
C ARG A 176 15.73 -7.67 2.46
N TYR A 177 14.79 -7.52 3.39
CA TYR A 177 13.34 -7.66 3.19
C TYR A 177 12.72 -6.27 3.16
N ASP A 178 12.63 -5.68 1.99
CA ASP A 178 12.17 -4.29 1.74
C ASP A 178 10.64 -4.13 1.73
N THR A 179 9.92 -5.25 1.79
CA THR A 179 8.48 -5.31 1.68
C THR A 179 7.89 -5.92 2.95
N ILE A 180 6.66 -5.54 3.29
CA ILE A 180 5.82 -6.31 4.22
C ILE A 180 4.62 -6.89 3.49
N LEU A 181 4.22 -8.09 3.88
CA LEU A 181 2.94 -8.67 3.53
C LEU A 181 2.06 -8.61 4.78
N ILE A 182 0.82 -8.16 4.63
CA ILE A 182 -0.16 -8.09 5.70
C ILE A 182 -1.31 -9.01 5.34
N ASP A 183 -1.57 -9.98 6.19
CA ASP A 183 -2.74 -10.85 6.12
C ASP A 183 -3.90 -10.16 6.86
N VAL A 184 -4.98 -9.95 6.12
CA VAL A 184 -6.19 -9.25 6.57
C VAL A 184 -6.95 -10.09 7.59
N GLU A 185 -7.05 -11.40 7.36
CA GLU A 185 -7.82 -12.35 8.13
C GLU A 185 -7.21 -12.56 9.52
N THR A 186 -5.89 -12.70 9.61
CA THR A 186 -5.20 -12.85 10.90
C THR A 186 -4.76 -11.51 11.51
N ASN A 187 -4.83 -10.41 10.74
CA ASN A 187 -4.30 -9.09 11.11
C ASN A 187 -2.84 -9.18 11.60
N THR A 188 -2.03 -9.93 10.86
CA THR A 188 -0.60 -10.08 11.13
C THR A 188 0.21 -9.62 9.92
N CYS A 189 1.48 -9.29 10.15
CA CYS A 189 2.37 -8.88 9.07
C CYS A 189 3.71 -9.61 9.14
N VAL A 190 4.30 -9.83 7.98
CA VAL A 190 5.61 -10.47 7.84
C VAL A 190 6.48 -9.66 6.89
N LYS A 191 7.79 -9.64 7.15
CA LYS A 191 8.79 -9.03 6.28
C LYS A 191 9.08 -10.00 5.13
N ALA A 192 9.10 -9.47 3.92
CA ALA A 192 9.26 -10.26 2.71
C ALA A 192 10.19 -9.59 1.69
N ARG A 193 10.69 -10.39 0.77
CA ARG A 193 11.41 -9.94 -0.43
C ARG A 193 10.87 -10.69 -1.64
N ARG A 194 10.50 -9.96 -2.68
CA ARG A 194 10.09 -10.56 -3.96
C ARG A 194 11.26 -11.31 -4.61
N MET A 195 11.00 -12.49 -5.17
CA MET A 195 11.95 -13.26 -5.98
C MET A 195 11.92 -12.88 -7.45
#